data_AF-A0A0M9E5C7-F1
#
_entry.id   AF-A0A0M9E5C7-F1
#
_cell.length_a   1.000
_cell.length_b   1.000
_cell.length_c   1.000
_cell.angle_alpha   90.00
_cell.angle_beta   90.00
_cell.angle_gamma   90.00
#
_symmetry.space_group_name_H-M   'P 1'
#
loop_
_entity.id
_entity.type
_entity.pdbx_description
1 polymer ?
#
loop_
_entity_poly.entity_id
_entity_poly.type
_entity_poly.pdbx_seq_one_letter_code
_entity_poly.pdbx_strand_id
1 'polypeptide(L)'
;MEMQYPLEERIGDPDLFVGRTKELAEFRKWIDAIPRKRAKSRVILARRKSGKTVFMQRLFNIIWNENGITIPFYFNIQEVKIWFPDFAIKYYKAFASHCISFLERNSEHVMNELNLDKIKAYGESHQISMFVNDVDDIYKYKADESYSLLWDIVYRAPERFAKLYNRRVLVMIDELQNITQYVYPDKDRKTEPDRSMAGSFHEVVESKIAPMLVTGSYVGWIVEIISQYLQAG
;
A
#
# COMPACT_ATOMS: atom_id res chain seq x y z
N MET A 1 -5.24 10.92 -24.63
CA MET A 1 -5.36 11.54 -23.29
C MET A 1 -3.97 11.68 -22.72
N GLU A 2 -3.64 12.85 -22.22
CA GLU A 2 -2.41 13.11 -21.49
C GLU A 2 -2.46 12.39 -20.13
N MET A 3 -1.33 11.83 -19.70
CA MET A 3 -1.26 11.08 -18.45
C MET A 3 -1.28 12.04 -17.25
N GLN A 4 -2.17 11.81 -16.30
CA GLN A 4 -2.16 12.54 -15.03
C GLN A 4 -1.13 11.95 -14.07
N TYR A 5 -0.62 12.77 -13.17
CA TYR A 5 0.34 12.36 -12.14
C TYR A 5 -0.25 12.58 -10.74
N PRO A 6 -1.32 11.84 -10.37
CA PRO A 6 -1.96 11.98 -9.06
C PRO A 6 -0.98 11.72 -7.90
N LEU A 7 -0.01 10.82 -8.10
CA LEU A 7 1.11 10.64 -7.19
C LEU A 7 2.33 11.36 -7.74
N GLU A 8 2.78 12.40 -7.04
CA GLU A 8 3.96 13.17 -7.43
C GLU A 8 5.21 12.27 -7.46
N GLU A 9 5.90 12.27 -8.59
CA GLU A 9 7.11 11.47 -8.77
C GLU A 9 8.33 12.21 -8.20
N ARG A 10 9.13 11.54 -7.37
CA ARG A 10 10.33 12.15 -6.77
C ARG A 10 11.41 12.58 -7.77
N ILE A 11 11.25 12.22 -9.04
CA ILE A 11 12.14 12.67 -10.13
C ILE A 11 11.87 14.13 -10.52
N GLY A 12 10.78 14.72 -10.04
CA GLY A 12 10.34 16.06 -10.42
C GLY A 12 9.63 15.99 -11.76
N ASP A 13 10.30 16.44 -12.82
CA ASP A 13 9.75 16.40 -14.18
C ASP A 13 9.61 14.95 -14.67
N PRO A 14 8.37 14.49 -14.96
CA PRO A 14 8.12 13.14 -15.44
C PRO A 14 8.85 12.76 -16.73
N ASP A 15 9.24 13.71 -17.58
CA ASP A 15 9.95 13.44 -18.84
C ASP A 15 11.41 13.00 -18.60
N LEU A 16 11.93 13.21 -17.39
CA LEU A 16 13.24 12.72 -16.98
C LEU A 16 13.26 11.21 -16.70
N PHE A 17 12.10 10.54 -16.70
CA PHE A 17 12.02 9.10 -16.50
C PHE A 17 12.47 8.33 -17.76
N VAL A 18 13.77 8.03 -17.84
CA VAL A 18 14.40 7.35 -18.99
C VAL A 18 15.09 6.04 -18.60
N GLY A 19 15.40 5.20 -19.60
CA GLY A 19 16.24 4.01 -19.42
C GLY A 19 15.57 2.79 -18.77
N ARG A 20 14.25 2.83 -18.51
CA ARG A 20 13.49 1.77 -17.82
C ARG A 20 12.42 1.09 -18.68
N THR A 21 12.44 1.30 -20.00
CA THR A 21 11.39 0.84 -20.91
C THR A 21 11.16 -0.67 -20.89
N LYS A 22 12.24 -1.47 -20.83
CA LYS A 22 12.14 -2.94 -20.77
C LYS A 22 11.51 -3.40 -19.45
N GLU A 23 11.97 -2.84 -18.34
CA GLU A 23 11.45 -3.16 -17.00
C GLU A 23 9.97 -2.77 -16.88
N LEU A 24 9.60 -1.56 -17.33
CA LEU A 24 8.20 -1.15 -17.40
C LEU A 24 7.36 -2.13 -18.24
N ALA A 25 7.84 -2.55 -19.41
CA ALA A 25 7.11 -3.50 -20.25
C ALA A 25 6.89 -4.87 -19.56
N GLU A 26 7.88 -5.35 -18.81
CA GLU A 26 7.75 -6.59 -18.02
C GLU A 26 6.78 -6.45 -16.85
N PHE A 27 6.83 -5.32 -16.14
CA PHE A 27 5.88 -5.03 -15.07
C PHE A 27 4.46 -4.84 -15.59
N ARG A 28 4.27 -4.21 -16.76
CA ARG A 28 2.95 -4.11 -17.40
C ARG A 28 2.36 -5.48 -17.72
N LYS A 29 3.12 -6.39 -18.33
CA LYS A 29 2.67 -7.77 -18.56
C LYS A 29 2.23 -8.48 -17.28
N TRP A 30 2.92 -8.21 -16.18
CA TRP A 30 2.56 -8.74 -14.86
C TRP A 30 1.29 -8.09 -14.29
N ILE A 31 1.14 -6.77 -14.41
CA ILE A 31 -0.05 -6.01 -14.00
C ILE A 31 -1.28 -6.47 -14.79
N ASP A 32 -1.13 -6.72 -16.10
CA ASP A 32 -2.20 -7.22 -16.98
C ASP A 32 -2.73 -8.61 -16.55
N ALA A 33 -1.97 -9.34 -15.75
CA ALA A 33 -2.37 -10.63 -15.18
C ALA A 33 -3.20 -10.50 -13.87
N ILE A 34 -3.19 -9.33 -13.22
CA ILE A 34 -3.91 -9.05 -11.96
C ILE A 34 -5.43 -9.21 -12.12
N PRO A 35 -6.10 -8.64 -13.16
CA PRO A 35 -7.53 -8.85 -13.40
C PRO A 35 -7.95 -10.32 -13.40
N ARG A 36 -7.09 -11.17 -14.00
CA ARG A 36 -7.29 -12.62 -14.17
C ARG A 36 -6.83 -13.45 -12.97
N LYS A 37 -6.43 -12.83 -11.86
CA LYS A 37 -5.96 -13.51 -10.63
C LYS A 37 -4.73 -14.40 -10.88
N ARG A 38 -3.90 -14.06 -11.87
CA ARG A 38 -2.69 -14.83 -12.24
C ARG A 38 -1.38 -14.18 -11.79
N ALA A 39 -1.44 -12.92 -11.36
CA ALA A 39 -0.28 -12.24 -10.80
C ALA A 39 0.08 -12.83 -9.42
N LYS A 40 1.36 -13.05 -9.18
CA LYS A 40 1.93 -13.26 -7.84
C LYS A 40 2.63 -11.99 -7.38
N SER A 41 2.70 -11.76 -6.08
CA SER A 41 3.43 -10.63 -5.51
C SER A 41 4.90 -10.63 -5.93
N ARG A 42 5.49 -9.44 -6.05
CA ARG A 42 6.87 -9.23 -6.50
C ARG A 42 7.61 -8.28 -5.56
N VAL A 43 8.92 -8.45 -5.53
CA VAL A 43 9.84 -7.57 -4.81
C VAL A 43 10.83 -6.93 -5.78
N ILE A 44 11.08 -5.62 -5.63
CA ILE A 44 12.13 -4.89 -6.33
C ILE A 44 13.29 -4.68 -5.35
N LEU A 45 14.35 -5.46 -5.54
CA LEU A 45 15.59 -5.34 -4.78
C LEU A 45 16.62 -4.55 -5.59
N ALA A 46 17.04 -3.42 -5.04
CA ALA A 46 18.15 -2.65 -5.59
C ALA A 46 18.78 -1.76 -4.51
N ARG A 47 19.98 -1.24 -4.78
CA ARG A 47 20.67 -0.33 -3.84
C ARG A 47 19.86 0.94 -3.59
N ARG A 48 20.16 1.64 -2.48
CA ARG A 48 19.60 2.98 -2.21
C ARG A 48 19.89 3.92 -3.39
N LYS A 49 18.96 4.84 -3.67
CA LYS A 49 19.03 5.82 -4.77
C LYS A 49 19.10 5.22 -6.19
N SER A 50 18.66 3.97 -6.38
CA SER A 50 18.58 3.35 -7.70
C SER A 50 17.29 3.66 -8.48
N GLY A 51 16.44 4.57 -7.99
CA GLY A 51 15.18 4.96 -8.65
C GLY A 51 13.98 4.03 -8.42
N LYS A 52 14.02 3.10 -7.45
CA LYS A 52 12.90 2.18 -7.14
C LYS A 52 11.59 2.91 -6.81
N THR A 53 11.68 3.92 -5.94
CA THR A 53 10.53 4.75 -5.55
C THR A 53 9.89 5.40 -6.77
N VAL A 54 10.68 6.07 -7.61
CA VAL A 54 10.18 6.71 -8.84
C VAL A 54 9.54 5.69 -9.77
N PHE A 55 10.12 4.49 -9.90
CA PHE A 55 9.54 3.42 -10.70
C PHE A 55 8.16 2.97 -10.19
N MET A 56 8.00 2.78 -8.87
CA MET A 56 6.69 2.46 -8.27
C MET A 56 5.69 3.60 -8.45
N GLN A 57 6.12 4.85 -8.27
CA GLN A 57 5.27 6.02 -8.46
C GLN A 57 4.78 6.11 -9.91
N ARG A 58 5.66 5.86 -10.89
CA ARG A 58 5.30 5.78 -12.31
C ARG A 58 4.28 4.67 -12.58
N LEU A 59 4.45 3.49 -12.00
CA LEU A 59 3.48 2.40 -12.13
C LEU A 59 2.12 2.75 -11.52
N PHE A 60 2.10 3.41 -10.35
CA PHE A 60 0.88 3.93 -9.75
C PHE A 60 0.15 4.86 -10.72
N ASN A 61 0.86 5.86 -11.27
CA ASN A 61 0.28 6.83 -12.20
C ASN A 61 -0.26 6.15 -13.46
N ILE A 62 0.48 5.20 -14.04
CA ILE A 62 0.01 4.43 -15.21
C ILE A 62 -1.30 3.71 -14.91
N ILE A 63 -1.34 2.91 -13.83
CA ILE A 63 -2.53 2.12 -13.47
C ILE A 63 -3.71 3.04 -13.13
N TRP A 64 -3.45 4.14 -12.42
CA TRP A 64 -4.50 5.10 -12.09
C TRP A 64 -5.12 5.66 -13.37
N ASN A 65 -4.32 6.04 -14.37
CA ASN A 65 -4.80 6.57 -15.65
C ASN A 65 -5.50 5.52 -16.53
N GLU A 66 -5.06 4.26 -16.49
CA GLU A 66 -5.71 3.17 -17.24
C GLU A 66 -7.16 2.94 -16.78
N ASN A 67 -7.50 3.35 -15.55
CA ASN A 67 -8.86 3.31 -14.99
C ASN A 67 -9.56 1.93 -15.16
N GLY A 68 -8.77 0.87 -15.03
CA GLY A 68 -9.26 -0.50 -15.17
C GLY A 68 -9.90 -1.06 -13.89
N ILE A 69 -9.95 -2.38 -13.79
CA ILE A 69 -10.42 -3.07 -12.57
C ILE A 69 -9.41 -3.00 -11.42
N THR A 70 -8.15 -2.70 -11.71
CA THR A 70 -7.05 -2.68 -10.75
C THR A 70 -6.85 -1.27 -10.21
N ILE A 71 -7.05 -1.11 -8.91
CA ILE A 71 -6.82 0.12 -8.16
C ILE A 71 -5.36 0.11 -7.67
N PRO A 72 -4.56 1.14 -7.95
CA PRO A 72 -3.22 1.24 -7.40
C PRO A 72 -3.30 1.80 -5.97
N PHE A 73 -2.60 1.17 -5.03
CA PHE A 73 -2.45 1.69 -3.67
C PHE A 73 -0.96 1.79 -3.34
N TYR A 74 -0.44 3.01 -3.23
CA TYR A 74 0.95 3.24 -2.83
C TYR A 74 1.07 3.63 -1.36
N PHE A 75 2.06 3.11 -0.66
CA PHE A 75 2.38 3.51 0.71
C PHE A 75 3.89 3.47 0.95
N ASN A 76 4.46 4.59 1.37
CA ASN A 76 5.88 4.70 1.71
C ASN A 76 6.08 4.64 3.23
N ILE A 77 6.84 3.64 3.68
CA ILE A 77 7.21 3.53 5.09
C ILE A 77 8.45 4.39 5.34
N GLN A 78 8.25 5.51 6.02
CA GLN A 78 9.30 6.50 6.24
C GLN A 78 10.34 6.04 7.28
N GLU A 79 11.57 6.54 7.17
CA GLU A 79 12.64 6.35 8.16
C GLU A 79 12.44 7.28 9.38
N VAL A 80 11.23 7.30 9.95
CA VAL A 80 10.83 8.18 11.07
C VAL A 80 10.06 7.39 12.11
N LYS A 81 10.48 7.48 13.38
CA LYS A 81 9.82 6.78 14.49
C LYS A 81 8.33 7.15 14.59
N ILE A 82 7.46 6.16 14.50
CA ILE A 82 6.02 6.30 14.58
C ILE A 82 5.43 5.33 15.60
N TRP A 83 4.41 5.77 16.32
CA TRP A 83 3.66 4.92 17.23
C TRP A 83 2.74 3.99 16.43
N PHE A 84 2.66 2.72 16.82
CA PHE A 84 1.97 1.66 16.10
C PHE A 84 0.53 2.02 15.67
N PRO A 85 -0.36 2.53 16.53
CA PRO A 85 -1.73 2.88 16.15
C PRO A 85 -1.78 4.02 15.12
N ASP A 86 -0.87 4.99 15.22
CA ASP A 86 -0.79 6.09 14.25
C ASP A 86 -0.28 5.60 12.89
N PHE A 87 0.64 4.62 12.88
CA PHE A 87 1.05 3.94 11.65
C PHE A 87 -0.11 3.21 10.98
N ALA A 88 -0.88 2.43 11.75
CA ALA A 88 -2.06 1.72 11.23
C ALA A 88 -3.09 2.70 10.64
N ILE A 89 -3.44 3.76 11.36
CA ILE A 89 -4.39 4.77 10.88
C ILE A 89 -3.86 5.46 9.62
N LYS A 90 -2.56 5.78 9.56
CA LYS A 90 -1.93 6.38 8.37
C LYS A 90 -2.01 5.45 7.16
N TYR A 91 -1.73 4.16 7.34
CA TYR A 91 -1.86 3.17 6.27
C TYR A 91 -3.30 3.11 5.73
N TYR A 92 -4.29 3.02 6.63
CA TYR A 92 -5.69 2.92 6.24
C TYR A 92 -6.17 4.18 5.51
N LYS A 93 -5.84 5.37 6.03
CA LYS A 93 -6.17 6.64 5.39
C LYS A 93 -5.63 6.71 3.97
N ALA A 94 -4.36 6.35 3.77
CA ALA A 94 -3.76 6.31 2.44
C ALA A 94 -4.49 5.33 1.52
N PHE A 95 -4.80 4.12 2.01
CA PHE A 95 -5.53 3.11 1.25
C PHE A 95 -6.92 3.60 0.81
N ALA A 96 -7.74 4.07 1.75
CA ALA A 96 -9.08 4.53 1.46
C ALA A 96 -9.05 5.76 0.53
N SER A 97 -8.14 6.72 0.76
CA SER A 97 -8.01 7.92 -0.07
C SER A 97 -7.58 7.59 -1.50
N HIS A 98 -6.66 6.63 -1.69
CA HIS A 98 -6.27 6.17 -3.03
C HIS A 98 -7.42 5.44 -3.75
N CYS A 99 -8.20 4.64 -3.02
CA CYS A 99 -9.40 4.02 -3.59
C CYS A 99 -10.43 5.07 -4.01
N ILE A 100 -10.74 6.02 -3.12
CA ILE A 100 -11.70 7.10 -3.39
C ILE A 100 -11.21 7.96 -4.56
N SER A 101 -9.92 8.31 -4.61
CA SER A 101 -9.31 8.99 -5.75
C SER A 101 -9.56 8.26 -7.06
N PHE A 102 -9.32 6.94 -7.08
CA PHE A 102 -9.46 6.14 -8.28
C PHE A 102 -10.92 5.98 -8.71
N LEU A 103 -11.86 5.87 -7.77
CA LEU A 103 -13.29 5.73 -8.06
C LEU A 103 -13.89 7.05 -8.57
N GLU A 104 -13.57 8.16 -7.90
CA GLU A 104 -14.06 9.51 -8.24
C GLU A 104 -13.28 10.18 -9.37
N ARG A 105 -12.16 9.58 -9.79
CA ARG A 105 -11.20 10.17 -10.73
C ARG A 105 -10.67 11.53 -10.25
N ASN A 106 -10.58 11.71 -8.93
CA ASN A 106 -10.08 12.92 -8.30
C ASN A 106 -8.65 12.71 -7.78
N SER A 107 -7.66 13.27 -8.46
CA SER A 107 -6.25 13.16 -8.09
C SER A 107 -5.92 13.83 -6.75
N GLU A 108 -6.71 14.81 -6.29
CA GLU A 108 -6.45 15.54 -5.05
C GLU A 108 -6.45 14.60 -3.83
N HIS A 109 -7.22 13.53 -3.85
CA HIS A 109 -7.27 12.56 -2.74
C HIS A 109 -6.01 11.69 -2.64
N VAL A 110 -5.15 11.64 -3.65
CA VAL A 110 -3.82 11.01 -3.56
C VAL A 110 -2.83 11.93 -2.85
N MET A 111 -2.85 13.22 -3.17
CA MET A 111 -1.95 14.20 -2.55
C MET A 111 -2.40 14.62 -1.14
N ASN A 112 -3.71 14.71 -0.95
CA ASN A 112 -4.35 15.15 0.29
C ASN A 112 -5.23 14.02 0.84
N GLU A 113 -4.61 13.14 1.62
CA GLU A 113 -5.31 12.03 2.27
C GLU A 113 -6.51 12.51 3.07
N LEU A 114 -7.65 11.85 2.87
CA LEU A 114 -8.86 12.06 3.63
C LEU A 114 -8.66 11.62 5.08
N ASN A 115 -9.28 12.35 6.01
CA ASN A 115 -9.40 11.89 7.39
C ASN A 115 -10.49 10.81 7.49
N LEU A 116 -10.52 10.11 8.63
CA LEU A 116 -11.44 9.00 8.85
C LEU A 116 -12.92 9.43 8.72
N ASP A 117 -13.28 10.62 9.19
CA ASP A 117 -14.65 11.12 9.10
C ASP A 117 -15.10 11.34 7.64
N LYS A 118 -14.23 11.91 6.79
CA LYS A 118 -14.50 12.07 5.36
C LYS A 118 -14.59 10.71 4.65
N ILE A 119 -13.74 9.75 5.03
CA ILE A 119 -13.80 8.38 4.50
C ILE A 119 -15.14 7.72 4.87
N LYS A 120 -15.58 7.87 6.12
CA LYS A 120 -16.88 7.35 6.59
C LYS A 120 -18.05 7.99 5.84
N ALA A 121 -18.08 9.32 5.74
CA ALA A 121 -19.14 10.03 5.02
C ALA A 121 -19.20 9.66 3.53
N TYR A 122 -18.04 9.44 2.90
CA TYR A 122 -17.98 8.90 1.54
C TYR A 122 -18.59 7.48 1.49
N GLY A 123 -18.23 6.62 2.45
CA GLY A 123 -18.80 5.28 2.56
C GLY A 123 -20.31 5.25 2.71
N GLU A 124 -20.88 6.15 3.53
CA GLU A 124 -22.31 6.30 3.72
C GLU A 124 -23.02 6.78 2.43
N SER A 125 -22.48 7.81 1.78
CA SER A 125 -23.07 8.38 0.55
C SER A 125 -22.99 7.44 -0.66
N HIS A 126 -21.98 6.57 -0.73
CA HIS A 126 -21.74 5.68 -1.87
C HIS A 126 -22.06 4.21 -1.56
N GLN A 127 -22.67 3.92 -0.42
CA GLN A 127 -23.04 2.57 0.03
C GLN A 127 -21.85 1.59 0.10
N ILE A 128 -20.67 2.10 0.44
CA ILE A 128 -19.46 1.32 0.68
C ILE A 128 -19.38 1.03 2.17
N SER A 129 -20.18 0.06 2.62
CA SER A 129 -20.32 -0.30 4.04
C SER A 129 -18.98 -0.63 4.71
N MET A 130 -18.04 -1.18 3.94
CA MET A 130 -16.68 -1.46 4.43
C MET A 130 -15.99 -0.20 4.98
N PHE A 131 -16.07 0.95 4.31
CA PHE A 131 -15.42 2.17 4.81
C PHE A 131 -16.07 2.68 6.09
N VAL A 132 -17.38 2.56 6.21
CA VAL A 132 -18.13 2.95 7.40
C VAL A 132 -17.72 2.06 8.58
N ASN A 133 -17.81 0.74 8.40
CA ASN A 133 -17.50 -0.24 9.43
C ASN A 133 -16.03 -0.18 9.87
N ASP A 134 -15.10 -0.10 8.92
CA ASP A 134 -13.66 -0.04 9.24
C ASP A 134 -13.33 1.25 10.01
N VAL A 135 -13.95 2.40 9.69
CA VAL A 135 -13.74 3.63 10.46
C VAL A 135 -14.29 3.50 11.88
N ASP A 136 -15.48 2.92 12.05
CA ASP A 136 -16.07 2.68 13.36
C ASP A 136 -15.22 1.73 14.22
N ASP A 137 -14.73 0.65 13.61
CA ASP A 137 -13.83 -0.30 14.25
C ASP A 137 -12.47 0.33 14.58
N ILE A 138 -11.91 1.19 13.71
CA ILE A 138 -10.68 1.93 14.00
C ILE A 138 -10.85 2.81 15.23
N TYR A 139 -11.95 3.56 15.33
CA TYR A 139 -12.22 4.40 16.49
C TYR A 139 -12.38 3.57 17.76
N LYS A 140 -13.16 2.49 17.68
CA LYS A 140 -13.36 1.56 18.80
C LYS A 140 -12.05 0.92 19.26
N TYR A 141 -11.31 0.27 18.38
CA TYR A 141 -10.07 -0.42 18.75
C TYR A 141 -8.97 0.53 19.20
N LYS A 142 -8.94 1.77 18.71
CA LYS A 142 -8.04 2.79 19.25
C LYS A 142 -8.43 3.18 20.69
N ALA A 143 -9.72 3.38 20.95
CA ALA A 143 -10.22 3.76 22.28
C ALA A 143 -10.03 2.64 23.31
N ASP A 144 -10.26 1.39 22.91
CA ASP A 144 -10.11 0.18 23.72
C ASP A 144 -8.64 -0.29 23.82
N GLU A 145 -7.69 0.47 23.27
CA GLU A 145 -6.26 0.12 23.15
C GLU A 145 -5.99 -1.27 22.53
N SER A 146 -6.94 -1.77 21.73
CA SER A 146 -6.92 -3.08 21.08
C SER A 146 -6.12 -3.03 19.77
N TYR A 147 -4.85 -2.65 19.87
CA TYR A 147 -4.02 -2.31 18.71
C TYR A 147 -3.80 -3.49 17.74
N SER A 148 -3.75 -4.73 18.24
CA SER A 148 -3.67 -5.90 17.35
C SER A 148 -4.90 -6.04 16.44
N LEU A 149 -6.10 -5.78 16.97
CA LEU A 149 -7.33 -5.78 16.17
C LEU A 149 -7.39 -4.59 15.21
N LEU A 150 -6.92 -3.41 15.66
CA LEU A 150 -6.77 -2.23 14.80
C LEU A 150 -5.90 -2.55 13.58
N TRP A 151 -4.76 -3.22 13.78
CA TRP A 151 -3.90 -3.54 12.66
C TRP A 151 -4.51 -4.61 11.75
N ASP A 152 -5.13 -5.65 12.32
CA ASP A 152 -5.74 -6.73 11.55
C ASP A 152 -6.77 -6.26 10.53
N ILE A 153 -7.65 -5.33 10.92
CA ILE A 153 -8.63 -4.77 9.98
C ILE A 153 -7.95 -3.91 8.90
N VAL A 154 -6.87 -3.20 9.25
CA VAL A 154 -6.23 -2.21 8.39
C VAL A 154 -5.35 -2.85 7.32
N TYR A 155 -4.45 -3.79 7.68
CA TYR A 155 -3.52 -4.34 6.69
C TYR A 155 -4.24 -5.26 5.68
N ARG A 156 -5.38 -5.83 6.06
CA ARG A 156 -6.25 -6.65 5.20
C ARG A 156 -7.23 -5.82 4.37
N ALA A 157 -7.36 -4.52 4.62
CA ALA A 157 -8.33 -3.67 3.94
C ALA A 157 -8.22 -3.71 2.41
N PRO A 158 -7.02 -3.69 1.79
CA PRO A 158 -6.91 -3.83 0.33
C PRO A 158 -7.55 -5.11 -0.23
N GLU A 159 -7.31 -6.24 0.42
CA GLU A 159 -7.85 -7.53 -0.01
C GLU A 159 -9.36 -7.63 0.24
N ARG A 160 -9.80 -7.22 1.43
CA ARG A 160 -11.23 -7.19 1.79
C ARG A 160 -12.02 -6.34 0.80
N PHE A 161 -11.50 -5.16 0.45
CA PHE A 161 -12.12 -4.28 -0.53
C PHE A 161 -12.17 -4.91 -1.93
N ALA A 162 -11.05 -5.46 -2.39
CA ALA A 162 -10.98 -6.16 -3.67
C ALA A 162 -12.03 -7.30 -3.77
N LYS A 163 -12.19 -8.05 -2.68
CA LYS A 163 -13.16 -9.16 -2.60
C LYS A 163 -14.60 -8.67 -2.61
N LEU A 164 -14.94 -7.72 -1.73
CA LEU A 164 -16.32 -7.25 -1.53
C LEU A 164 -16.87 -6.52 -2.75
N TYR A 165 -16.04 -5.70 -3.41
CA TYR A 165 -16.49 -4.85 -4.53
C TYR A 165 -16.07 -5.39 -5.90
N ASN A 166 -15.63 -6.66 -5.97
CA ASN A 166 -15.15 -7.31 -7.18
C ASN A 166 -14.11 -6.47 -7.97
N ARG A 167 -13.20 -5.83 -7.23
CA ARG A 167 -12.08 -5.05 -7.78
C ARG A 167 -10.78 -5.85 -7.65
N ARG A 168 -9.68 -5.25 -8.09
CA ARG A 168 -8.32 -5.67 -7.72
C ARG A 168 -7.62 -4.50 -7.09
N VAL A 169 -6.67 -4.76 -6.22
CA VAL A 169 -5.81 -3.72 -5.64
C VAL A 169 -4.36 -4.12 -5.85
N LEU A 170 -3.56 -3.29 -6.52
CA LEU A 170 -2.11 -3.47 -6.51
C LEU A 170 -1.55 -2.74 -5.29
N VAL A 171 -1.12 -3.51 -4.29
CA VAL A 171 -0.56 -2.98 -3.03
C VAL A 171 0.92 -2.70 -3.22
N MET A 172 1.29 -1.43 -3.28
CA MET A 172 2.64 -0.95 -3.57
C MET A 172 3.29 -0.39 -2.29
N ILE A 173 4.11 -1.19 -1.61
CA ILE A 173 4.77 -0.77 -0.36
C ILE A 173 6.24 -0.41 -0.63
N ASP A 174 6.57 0.86 -0.43
CA ASP A 174 7.93 1.36 -0.61
C ASP A 174 8.71 1.32 0.72
N GLU A 175 9.96 0.89 0.63
CA GLU A 175 10.91 0.70 1.73
C GLU A 175 10.32 -0.16 2.88
N LEU A 176 9.80 -1.34 2.53
CA LEU A 176 9.12 -2.24 3.48
C LEU A 176 9.97 -2.53 4.74
N GLN A 177 11.29 -2.58 4.62
CA GLN A 177 12.18 -2.83 5.77
C GLN A 177 12.10 -1.81 6.90
N ASN A 178 11.55 -0.63 6.62
CA ASN A 178 11.39 0.40 7.63
C ASN A 178 10.31 0.04 8.65
N ILE A 179 9.40 -0.89 8.33
CA ILE A 179 8.32 -1.26 9.24
C ILE A 179 8.82 -1.87 10.56
N THR A 180 9.91 -2.63 10.52
CA THR A 180 10.53 -3.26 11.70
C THR A 180 11.61 -2.42 12.35
N GLN A 181 11.88 -1.23 11.80
CA GLN A 181 12.92 -0.32 12.29
C GLN A 181 12.35 0.95 12.90
N TYR A 182 11.15 1.35 12.48
CA TYR A 182 10.59 2.66 12.81
C TYR A 182 9.17 2.62 13.39
N VAL A 183 8.51 1.46 13.47
CA VAL A 183 7.20 1.33 14.13
C VAL A 183 7.39 0.83 15.56
N TYR A 184 6.93 1.61 16.53
CA TYR A 184 7.12 1.34 17.96
C TYR A 184 5.79 0.98 18.63
N PRO A 185 5.76 -0.05 19.50
CA PRO A 185 4.56 -0.40 20.25
C PRO A 185 4.22 0.66 21.32
N ASP A 186 5.24 1.34 21.85
CA ASP A 186 5.07 2.35 22.89
C ASP A 186 4.92 3.77 22.31
N LYS A 187 4.02 4.56 22.90
CA LYS A 187 3.70 5.93 22.43
C LYS A 187 4.89 6.88 22.50
N ASP A 188 5.75 6.68 23.49
CA ASP A 188 6.95 7.48 23.71
C ASP A 188 8.12 7.10 22.78
N ARG A 189 8.04 5.97 22.08
CA ARG A 189 9.05 5.42 21.16
C ARG A 189 10.41 5.18 21.86
N LYS A 190 10.34 4.70 23.10
CA LYS A 190 11.47 4.41 23.99
C LYS A 190 11.85 2.93 24.00
N THR A 191 10.94 2.01 23.61
CA THR A 191 11.28 0.59 23.51
C THR A 191 11.96 0.26 22.19
N GLU A 192 12.28 -1.01 21.95
CA GLU A 192 12.64 -1.47 20.61
C GLU A 192 11.44 -1.38 19.65
N PRO A 193 11.68 -1.18 18.35
CA PRO A 193 10.65 -1.30 17.32
C PRO A 193 10.04 -2.71 17.31
N ASP A 194 8.77 -2.81 16.89
CA ASP A 194 8.13 -4.11 16.72
C ASP A 194 8.62 -4.78 15.43
N ARG A 195 9.51 -5.77 15.60
CA ARG A 195 10.09 -6.53 14.49
C ARG A 195 9.13 -7.56 13.88
N SER A 196 8.05 -7.91 14.58
CA SER A 196 7.07 -8.90 14.12
C SER A 196 6.08 -8.33 13.10
N MET A 197 5.96 -7.01 13.03
CA MET A 197 5.08 -6.26 12.12
C MET A 197 5.12 -6.77 10.68
N ALA A 198 6.30 -7.06 10.14
CA ALA A 198 6.45 -7.52 8.76
C ALA A 198 5.79 -8.88 8.51
N GLY A 199 5.68 -9.73 9.54
CA GLY A 199 5.01 -11.04 9.46
C GLY A 199 3.52 -10.94 9.12
N SER A 200 2.89 -9.79 9.39
CA SER A 200 1.48 -9.54 9.03
C SER A 200 1.23 -9.64 7.52
N PHE A 201 2.24 -9.36 6.69
CA PHE A 201 2.10 -9.41 5.24
C PHE A 201 2.14 -10.83 4.66
N HIS A 202 2.49 -11.86 5.46
CA HIS A 202 2.61 -13.25 4.99
C HIS A 202 1.31 -13.79 4.38
N GLU A 203 0.15 -13.44 4.94
CA GLU A 203 -1.10 -13.94 4.37
C GLU A 203 -1.50 -13.16 3.12
N VAL A 204 -1.41 -11.82 3.17
CA VAL A 204 -1.90 -10.96 2.09
C VAL A 204 -0.99 -10.95 0.85
N VAL A 205 0.30 -11.30 1.00
CA VAL A 205 1.24 -11.41 -0.12
C VAL A 205 0.88 -12.56 -1.07
N GLU A 206 0.15 -13.57 -0.62
CA GLU A 206 -0.32 -14.65 -1.48
C GLU A 206 -1.56 -14.26 -2.30
N SER A 207 -2.23 -13.17 -1.92
CA SER A 207 -3.50 -12.74 -2.51
C SER A 207 -3.38 -12.56 -4.02
N LYS A 208 -4.30 -13.19 -4.75
CA LYS A 208 -4.43 -13.02 -6.21
C LYS A 208 -5.34 -11.86 -6.61
N ILE A 209 -6.04 -11.28 -5.64
CA ILE A 209 -6.93 -10.14 -5.84
C ILE A 209 -6.34 -8.83 -5.32
N ALA A 210 -5.41 -8.92 -4.37
CA ALA A 210 -4.63 -7.80 -3.87
C ALA A 210 -3.10 -8.08 -3.88
N PRO A 211 -2.50 -8.43 -5.04
CA PRO A 211 -1.08 -8.75 -5.08
C PRO A 211 -0.22 -7.55 -4.68
N MET A 212 0.96 -7.84 -4.14
CA MET A 212 1.88 -6.84 -3.63
C MET A 212 3.05 -6.58 -4.58
N LEU A 213 3.46 -5.32 -4.67
CA LEU A 213 4.76 -4.89 -5.16
C LEU A 213 5.49 -4.21 -4.01
N VAL A 214 6.58 -4.80 -3.53
CA VAL A 214 7.34 -4.22 -2.42
C VAL A 214 8.75 -3.84 -2.85
N THR A 215 9.30 -2.77 -2.28
CA THR A 215 10.73 -2.46 -2.42
C THR A 215 11.44 -2.63 -1.10
N GLY A 216 12.75 -2.82 -1.22
CA GLY A 216 13.64 -2.52 -0.13
C GLY A 216 15.10 -2.55 -0.53
N SER A 217 15.91 -2.03 0.38
CA SER A 217 17.35 -1.86 0.16
C SER A 217 18.19 -2.92 0.88
N TYR A 218 17.61 -3.64 1.86
CA TYR A 218 18.28 -4.69 2.62
C TYR A 218 17.90 -6.08 2.09
N VAL A 219 18.68 -6.55 1.12
CA VAL A 219 18.49 -7.87 0.49
C VAL A 219 18.51 -8.99 1.53
N GLY A 220 19.40 -8.94 2.54
CA GLY A 220 19.48 -9.97 3.58
C GLY A 220 18.20 -10.08 4.43
N TRP A 221 17.68 -8.96 4.91
CA TRP A 221 16.45 -8.93 5.72
C TRP A 221 15.19 -9.27 4.91
N ILE A 222 15.09 -8.78 3.68
CA ILE A 222 13.97 -9.16 2.80
C ILE A 222 14.05 -10.63 2.41
N VAL A 223 15.24 -11.14 2.11
CA VAL A 223 15.43 -12.58 1.83
C VAL A 223 15.20 -13.42 3.07
N GLU A 224 15.55 -12.97 4.27
CA GLU A 224 15.21 -13.62 5.55
C GLU A 224 13.70 -13.62 5.78
N ILE A 225 13.00 -12.53 5.48
CA ILE A 225 11.55 -12.50 5.58
C ILE A 225 10.90 -13.38 4.50
N ILE A 226 11.44 -13.36 3.28
CA ILE A 226 10.95 -14.22 2.21
C ILE A 226 11.27 -15.69 2.51
N SER A 227 12.41 -16.01 3.12
CA SER A 227 12.79 -17.40 3.43
C SER A 227 12.10 -17.93 4.69
N GLN A 228 11.88 -17.09 5.71
CA GLN A 228 11.15 -17.45 6.92
C GLN A 228 9.63 -17.45 6.73
N TYR A 229 9.11 -16.58 5.86
CA TYR A 229 7.66 -16.32 5.74
C TYR A 229 7.12 -16.40 4.30
N LEU A 230 7.87 -16.88 3.29
CA LEU A 230 7.34 -17.04 1.91
C LEU A 230 7.81 -18.34 1.22
N GLN A 231 8.55 -19.23 1.91
CA GLN A 231 8.88 -20.57 1.39
C GLN A 231 8.09 -21.69 2.08
N ALA A 232 6.99 -22.09 1.45
CA ALA A 232 6.58 -23.49 1.28
C ALA A 232 5.58 -23.57 0.11
N GLY A 233 6.11 -23.74 -1.11
CA GLY A 233 5.33 -23.90 -2.33
C GLY A 233 6.18 -23.99 -3.59
#